data_AF-A0A060XMI9-F1
#
_entry.id   AF-A0A060XMI9-F1
#
_cell.length_a   1.000
_cell.length_b   1.000
_cell.length_c   1.000
_cell.angle_alpha   90.00
_cell.angle_beta   90.00
_cell.angle_gamma   90.00
#
_symmetry.space_group_name_H-M   'P 1'
#
loop_
_entity.id
_entity.type
_entity.pdbx_description
1 polymer ?
#
loop_
_entity_poly.entity_id
_entity_poly.type
_entity_poly.pdbx_seq_one_letter_code
_entity_poly.pdbx_strand_id
1 'polypeptide(L)'
;MIRFCSIHIQEAHKSTIWQVRHLPQNRDIFMTAGGAGNLHLWKYEYPAQRSKKDSDEVDMGVAGTVTLLQNVTLSTQPIASLDWSPDKQGLCVCSAFDQSVRVLIVTKLNRV
;
A
#
# COMPACT_ATOMS: atom_id res chain seq x y z
N MET A 1 -23.98 11.96 1.26
CA MET A 1 -22.89 11.66 0.30
C MET A 1 -21.67 12.43 0.78
N ILE A 2 -20.61 11.74 1.25
CA ILE A 2 -19.40 12.41 1.74
C ILE A 2 -18.63 12.90 0.52
N ARG A 3 -18.35 14.21 0.46
CA ARG A 3 -17.53 14.81 -0.59
C ARG A 3 -16.06 14.72 -0.19
N PHE A 4 -15.19 14.45 -1.16
CA PHE A 4 -13.73 14.38 -0.94
C PHE A 4 -13.14 15.80 -1.02
N CYS A 5 -12.42 16.24 0.01
CA CYS A 5 -11.84 17.58 0.06
C CYS A 5 -10.46 17.68 -0.61
N SER A 6 -9.73 16.57 -0.67
CA SER A 6 -8.32 16.56 -1.00
C SER A 6 -7.93 15.25 -1.65
N ILE A 7 -7.19 15.33 -2.76
CA ILE A 7 -6.54 14.20 -3.42
C ILE A 7 -5.04 14.33 -3.15
N HIS A 8 -4.43 13.30 -2.56
CA HIS A 8 -2.99 13.24 -2.40
C HIS A 8 -2.41 12.35 -3.51
N ILE A 9 -1.44 12.89 -4.26
CA ILE A 9 -0.75 12.17 -5.33
C ILE A 9 0.67 11.89 -4.85
N GLN A 10 1.04 10.62 -4.83
CA GLN A 10 2.40 10.20 -4.51
C GLN A 10 2.90 9.25 -5.59
N GLU A 11 4.04 9.60 -6.19
CA GLU A 11 4.66 8.76 -7.19
C GLU A 11 5.31 7.55 -6.52
N ALA A 12 4.62 6.41 -6.59
CA ALA A 12 5.05 5.17 -5.97
C ALA A 12 5.93 4.30 -6.90
N HIS A 13 5.58 4.22 -8.18
CA HIS A 13 6.27 3.37 -9.16
C HIS A 13 6.47 4.13 -10.48
N LYS A 14 7.59 3.89 -11.18
CA LYS A 14 7.83 4.38 -12.56
C LYS A 14 7.14 3.53 -13.63
N SER A 15 6.24 2.63 -13.22
CA SER A 15 5.57 1.63 -14.06
C SER A 15 4.17 1.37 -13.50
N THR A 16 3.33 0.65 -14.23
CA THR A 16 1.99 0.27 -13.78
C THR A 16 2.01 -0.40 -12.40
N ILE A 17 1.09 0.01 -11.53
CA ILE A 17 0.81 -0.70 -10.27
C ILE A 17 -0.22 -1.78 -10.57
N TRP A 18 0.15 -3.04 -10.35
CA TRP A 18 -0.67 -4.20 -10.69
C TRP A 18 -1.57 -4.64 -9.54
N GLN A 19 -1.08 -4.49 -8.31
CA GLN A 19 -1.80 -4.97 -7.12
C GLN A 19 -1.51 -4.08 -5.93
N VAL A 20 -2.53 -3.92 -5.07
CA VAL A 20 -2.39 -3.41 -3.71
C VAL A 20 -2.98 -4.42 -2.74
N ARG A 21 -2.32 -4.64 -1.59
CA ARG A 21 -2.82 -5.50 -0.51
C ARG A 21 -2.45 -4.92 0.86
N HIS A 22 -3.47 -4.69 1.68
CA HIS A 22 -3.30 -4.35 3.09
C HIS A 22 -2.78 -5.55 3.87
N LEU A 23 -1.96 -5.30 4.88
CA LEU A 23 -1.55 -6.31 5.84
C LEU A 23 -2.77 -6.70 6.68
N PRO A 24 -3.17 -7.99 6.74
CA PRO A 24 -4.35 -8.41 7.49
C PRO A 24 -4.31 -8.02 8.97
N GLN A 25 -3.11 -8.01 9.57
CA GLN A 25 -2.91 -7.68 10.98
C GLN A 25 -2.85 -6.16 11.24
N ASN A 26 -2.62 -5.32 10.22
CA ASN A 26 -2.60 -3.86 10.37
C ASN A 26 -3.10 -3.17 9.10
N ARG A 27 -4.32 -2.63 9.16
CA ARG A 27 -4.98 -1.98 8.02
C ARG A 27 -4.24 -0.74 7.51
N ASP A 28 -3.40 -0.11 8.33
CA ASP A 28 -2.70 1.11 7.94
C ASP A 28 -1.42 0.80 7.15
N ILE A 29 -0.98 -0.47 7.13
CA ILE A 29 0.15 -0.94 6.35
C ILE A 29 -0.36 -1.68 5.12
N PHE A 30 0.21 -1.37 3.95
CA PHE A 30 -0.12 -2.06 2.71
C PHE A 30 1.08 -2.16 1.80
N MET A 31 1.05 -3.10 0.87
CA MET A 31 2.09 -3.28 -0.13
C MET A 31 1.51 -3.11 -1.53
N THR A 32 2.26 -2.43 -2.39
CA THR A 32 1.97 -2.29 -3.82
C THR A 32 2.98 -3.10 -4.64
N ALA A 33 2.48 -3.74 -5.69
CA ALA A 33 3.27 -4.51 -6.65
C ALA A 33 3.29 -3.80 -8.01
N GLY A 34 4.49 -3.58 -8.55
CA GLY A 34 4.69 -2.83 -9.79
C GLY A 34 5.11 -3.68 -10.99
N GLY A 35 4.95 -3.08 -12.17
CA GLY A 35 5.26 -3.68 -13.47
C GLY A 35 6.75 -3.86 -13.73
N ALA A 36 7.60 -3.12 -13.01
CA ALA A 36 9.06 -3.28 -13.05
C ALA A 36 9.57 -4.36 -12.07
N GLY A 37 8.69 -5.25 -11.58
CA GLY A 37 9.07 -6.31 -10.64
C GLY A 37 9.43 -5.83 -9.24
N ASN A 38 8.92 -4.65 -8.86
CA ASN A 38 9.20 -4.01 -7.58
C ASN A 38 8.01 -4.05 -6.62
N LEU A 39 8.33 -4.19 -5.32
CA LEU A 39 7.38 -4.10 -4.22
C LEU A 39 7.68 -2.85 -3.40
N HIS A 40 6.65 -2.12 -3.00
CA HIS A 40 6.76 -0.98 -2.10
C HIS A 40 5.84 -1.18 -0.90
N LEU A 41 6.39 -1.05 0.30
CA LEU A 41 5.67 -1.15 1.57
C LEU A 41 5.35 0.27 2.06
N TRP A 42 4.08 0.51 2.34
CA TRP A 42 3.55 1.83 2.68
C TRP A 42 2.87 1.80 4.04
N LYS A 43 2.87 2.95 4.71
CA LYS A 43 2.04 3.24 5.87
C LYS A 43 1.13 4.42 5.55
N TYR A 44 -0.15 4.30 5.89
CA TYR A 44 -1.08 5.42 5.88
C TYR A 44 -1.04 6.17 7.22
N GLU A 45 -0.91 7.49 7.16
CA GLU A 45 -0.90 8.38 8.30
C GLU A 45 -2.17 9.22 8.31
N TYR A 46 -2.96 9.10 9.38
CA TYR A 46 -4.21 9.84 9.51
C TYR A 46 -3.94 11.33 9.76
N PRO A 47 -4.70 12.22 9.12
CA PRO A 47 -4.63 13.65 9.43
C PRO A 47 -5.21 13.91 10.83
N ALA A 48 -4.86 15.06 11.42
CA ALA A 48 -5.35 15.44 12.76
C ALA A 48 -6.89 15.45 12.87
N GLN A 49 -7.59 15.75 11.78
CA GLN A 49 -9.04 15.65 11.67
C GLN A 49 -9.40 14.97 10.34
N ARG A 50 -10.32 14.01 10.38
CA ARG A 50 -10.75 13.24 9.19
C ARG A 50 -11.95 13.84 8.48
N SER A 51 -12.61 14.81 9.11
CA SER A 51 -13.74 15.53 8.57
C SER A 51 -13.61 17.02 8.87
N LYS A 52 -13.89 17.86 7.87
CA LYS A 52 -14.00 19.31 8.03
C LYS A 52 -15.28 19.78 7.36
N LYS A 53 -15.97 20.76 7.95
CA LYS A 53 -17.11 21.41 7.29
C LYS A 53 -16.61 22.37 6.22
N ASP A 54 -17.20 22.28 5.03
CA ASP A 54 -16.97 23.23 3.95
C ASP A 54 -17.73 24.55 4.19
N SER A 55 -17.58 25.52 3.29
CA SER A 55 -18.35 26.79 3.30
C SER A 55 -19.86 26.58 3.32
N ASP A 56 -20.34 25.46 2.79
CA ASP A 56 -21.77 25.10 2.70
C ASP A 56 -22.24 24.26 3.90
N GLU A 57 -21.47 24.20 5.00
CA GLU A 57 -21.69 23.38 6.20
C GLU A 57 -21.79 21.85 5.97
N VAL A 58 -21.40 21.37 4.79
CA VAL A 58 -21.35 19.94 4.46
C VAL A 58 -20.06 19.33 4.97
N ASP A 59 -20.14 18.12 5.56
CA ASP A 59 -18.97 17.38 6.01
C ASP A 59 -18.15 16.84 4.82
N MET A 60 -16.87 17.21 4.80
CA MET A 60 -15.89 16.82 3.79
C MET A 60 -14.81 15.94 4.40
N GLY A 61 -14.43 14.86 3.72
CA GLY A 61 -13.33 14.00 4.14
C GLY A 61 -11.96 14.66 3.91
N VAL A 62 -11.11 14.67 4.94
CA VAL A 62 -9.71 15.12 4.86
C VAL A 62 -8.84 13.90 4.60
N ALA A 63 -8.05 13.93 3.52
CA ALA A 63 -7.13 12.86 3.19
C ALA A 63 -5.89 12.90 4.09
N GLY A 64 -5.40 11.72 4.47
CA GLY A 64 -4.10 11.55 5.09
C GLY A 64 -2.97 11.50 4.08
N THR A 65 -1.80 11.12 4.56
CA THR A 65 -0.58 10.96 3.77
C THR A 65 -0.16 9.50 3.75
N VAL A 66 0.66 9.10 2.77
CA VAL A 66 1.28 7.77 2.77
C VAL A 66 2.79 7.91 2.83
N THR A 67 3.44 7.11 3.67
CA THR A 67 4.89 7.12 3.83
C THR A 67 5.47 5.81 3.30
N LEU A 68 6.50 5.91 2.45
CA LEU A 68 7.23 4.75 1.95
C LEU A 68 8.11 4.23 3.07
N LEU A 69 7.85 3.01 3.52
CA LEU A 69 8.64 2.34 4.56
C LEU A 69 9.85 1.62 3.97
N GLN A 70 9.64 0.95 2.83
CA GLN A 70 10.67 0.18 2.14
C GLN A 70 10.26 -0.10 0.69
N ASN A 71 11.24 -0.29 -0.20
CA ASN A 71 11.03 -0.82 -1.53
C ASN A 71 12.12 -1.83 -1.93
N VAL A 72 11.77 -2.76 -2.81
CA VAL A 72 12.72 -3.76 -3.34
C VAL A 72 12.32 -4.19 -4.74
N THR A 73 13.30 -4.49 -5.59
CA THR A 73 13.09 -5.12 -6.91
C THR A 73 13.42 -6.61 -6.80
N LEU A 74 12.45 -7.49 -7.05
CA LEU A 74 12.57 -8.94 -6.90
C LEU A 74 12.56 -9.70 -8.22
N SER A 75 12.09 -9.06 -9.30
CA SER A 75 11.98 -9.63 -10.63
C SER A 75 12.30 -8.59 -11.69
N THR A 76 12.66 -9.04 -12.87
CA THR A 76 12.74 -8.20 -14.08
C THR A 76 11.38 -8.06 -14.79
N GLN A 77 10.39 -8.85 -14.37
CA GLN A 77 9.04 -8.91 -14.92
C GLN A 77 8.00 -8.42 -13.90
N PRO A 78 6.81 -8.01 -14.34
CA PRO A 78 5.74 -7.56 -13.45
C PRO A 78 5.42 -8.57 -12.35
N ILE A 79 5.20 -8.07 -11.13
CA ILE A 79 4.59 -8.85 -10.05
C ILE A 79 3.08 -8.74 -10.21
N ALA A 80 2.47 -9.82 -10.69
CA ALA A 80 1.06 -9.86 -11.08
C ALA A 80 0.11 -10.09 -9.91
N SER A 81 0.57 -10.80 -8.87
CA SER A 81 -0.23 -11.04 -7.67
C SER A 81 0.61 -11.04 -6.42
N LEU A 82 -0.04 -10.69 -5.32
CA LEU A 82 0.52 -10.72 -3.97
C LEU A 82 -0.57 -11.10 -2.99
N ASP A 83 -0.21 -11.93 -2.01
CA ASP A 83 -1.11 -12.31 -0.93
C ASP A 83 -0.37 -12.44 0.41
N TRP A 84 -0.97 -11.89 1.47
CA TRP A 84 -0.42 -11.93 2.82
C TRP A 84 -0.98 -13.14 3.57
N SER A 85 -0.14 -13.77 4.40
CA SER A 85 -0.63 -14.79 5.31
C SER A 85 -1.50 -14.15 6.41
N PRO A 86 -2.74 -14.62 6.62
CA PRO A 86 -3.55 -14.17 7.74
C PRO A 86 -3.01 -14.68 9.09
N ASP A 87 -2.38 -15.86 9.09
CA ASP A 87 -1.93 -16.55 10.31
C ASP A 87 -0.56 -16.05 10.81
N LYS A 88 0.33 -15.64 9.90
CA LYS A 88 1.71 -15.26 10.23
C LYS A 88 2.02 -13.84 9.74
N GLN A 89 2.06 -12.89 10.68
CA GLN A 89 2.38 -11.51 10.38
C GLN A 89 3.73 -11.39 9.65
N GLY A 90 3.73 -10.67 8.52
CA GLY A 90 4.92 -10.43 7.71
C GLY A 90 5.24 -11.54 6.70
N LEU A 91 4.55 -12.68 6.73
CA LEU A 91 4.69 -13.70 5.70
C LEU A 91 3.78 -13.37 4.50
N CYS A 92 4.33 -13.37 3.29
CA CYS A 92 3.53 -13.24 2.07
C CYS A 92 4.08 -14.07 0.91
N VAL A 93 3.24 -14.24 -0.11
CA VAL A 93 3.60 -14.88 -1.37
C VAL A 93 3.31 -13.92 -2.52
N CYS A 94 4.17 -13.91 -3.54
CA CYS A 94 3.92 -13.17 -4.76
C CYS A 94 4.26 -13.99 -6.01
N SER A 95 3.55 -13.74 -7.10
CA SER A 95 3.82 -14.33 -8.41
C SER A 95 4.25 -13.25 -9.41
N ALA A 96 5.20 -13.59 -10.27
CA ALA A 96 5.67 -12.71 -11.33
C ALA A 96 5.67 -13.41 -12.69
N PHE A 97 5.64 -12.63 -13.77
CA PHE A 97 5.65 -13.19 -15.14
C PHE A 97 7.00 -13.74 -15.59
N ASP A 98 8.00 -13.78 -14.70
CA ASP A 98 9.24 -14.54 -14.88
C ASP A 98 9.08 -16.03 -14.55
N GLN A 99 7.82 -16.51 -14.43
CA GLN A 99 7.47 -17.89 -14.10
C GLN A 99 7.93 -18.32 -12.69
N SER A 100 8.06 -17.37 -11.75
CA SER A 100 8.45 -17.68 -10.38
C SER A 100 7.38 -17.29 -9.35
N VAL A 101 7.25 -18.12 -8.33
CA VAL A 101 6.52 -17.83 -7.09
C VAL A 101 7.54 -17.61 -5.99
N ARG A 102 7.39 -16.53 -5.21
CA ARG A 102 8.31 -16.17 -4.14
C ARG A 102 7.57 -16.09 -2.82
N VAL A 103 8.11 -16.72 -1.79
CA VAL A 103 7.67 -16.55 -0.40
C VAL A 103 8.59 -15.53 0.25
N LEU A 104 8.01 -14.50 0.85
CA LEU A 104 8.73 -13.35 1.40
C LEU A 104 8.41 -13.21 2.88
N ILE A 105 9.40 -12.73 3.64
CA ILE A 105 9.24 -12.36 5.05
C ILE A 105 9.56 -10.88 5.19
N VAL A 106 8.57 -10.11 5.61
CA VAL A 106 8.70 -8.69 5.93
C VAL A 106 8.84 -8.54 7.43
N THR A 107 9.99 -8.03 7.87
CA THR A 107 10.34 -7.94 9.29
C THR A 107 10.05 -6.56 9.87
N LYS A 108 10.07 -6.46 11.21
CA LYS A 108 9.92 -5.21 11.98
C LYS A 108 8.58 -4.48 11.82
N LEU A 109 7.55 -5.15 11.30
CA LEU A 109 6.19 -4.59 11.14
C LEU A 109 5.51 -4.20 12.47
N ASN A 110 6.00 -4.71 13.60
CA ASN A 110 5.53 -4.38 14.95
C ASN A 110 6.14 -3.09 15.52
N ARG A 111 7.15 -2.51 14.86
CA ARG A 111 7.82 -1.27 15.28
C ARG A 111 7.39 -0.06 14.46
N VAL A 112 6.51 -0.29 13.48
CA VAL A 112 6.10 0.70 12.48
C VAL A 112 4.79 1.33 12.89
#